data_AF-A0A0F9E1T8-F1
#
_entry.id   AF-A0A0F9E1T8-F1
#
_cell.length_a   1.000
_cell.length_b   1.000
_cell.length_c   1.000
_cell.angle_alpha   90.00
_cell.angle_beta   90.00
_cell.angle_gamma   90.00
#
_symmetry.space_group_name_H-M   'P 1'
#
loop_
_entity.id
_entity.type
_entity.pdbx_description
1 polymer ?
#
loop_
_entity_poly.entity_id
_entity_poly.type
_entity_poly.pdbx_seq_one_letter_code
_entity_poly.pdbx_strand_id
1 'polypeptide(L)'
;MNEGLLHCARCDTYKNSSEFYRHKNRPEGHAAYCIECEKATPRRYNTGKGQIKGPKGKTGPTGTRKPRRPVEILPKGMLRCSKCKEVKPTYDFHRHSATKRGWAGQCKLCRAPAPKVREQDKYGNFRCTKCGVFKSCESFYIHKNYKNSGF
;
A
#
# COMPACT_ATOMS: atom_id res chain seq x y z
N MET A 1 -45.17 21.01 -41.29
CA MET A 1 -43.89 20.31 -41.47
C MET A 1 -42.84 21.09 -40.69
N ASN A 2 -42.37 20.57 -39.55
CA ASN A 2 -41.36 21.26 -38.72
C ASN A 2 -39.96 20.85 -39.20
N GLU A 3 -39.59 21.33 -40.38
CA GLU A 3 -38.28 21.03 -40.99
C GLU A 3 -37.19 21.76 -40.19
N GLY A 4 -36.43 21.01 -39.37
CA GLY A 4 -35.25 21.52 -38.67
C GLY A 4 -35.42 21.87 -37.19
N LEU A 5 -36.59 21.62 -36.58
CA LEU A 5 -36.78 21.74 -35.14
C LEU A 5 -36.60 20.39 -34.43
N LEU A 6 -35.75 20.38 -33.41
CA LEU A 6 -35.49 19.24 -32.52
C LEU A 6 -36.21 19.43 -31.19
N HIS A 7 -36.76 18.34 -30.67
CA HIS A 7 -37.45 18.31 -29.39
C HIS A 7 -36.45 18.15 -28.24
N CYS A 8 -36.48 19.05 -27.25
CA CYS A 8 -35.67 18.91 -26.04
C CYS A 8 -36.42 18.09 -24.99
N ALA A 9 -35.96 16.88 -24.67
CA ALA A 9 -36.60 15.98 -23.70
C ALA A 9 -36.50 16.43 -22.22
N ARG A 10 -35.94 17.61 -21.93
CA ARG A 10 -35.85 18.16 -20.55
C ARG A 10 -36.79 19.33 -20.31
N CYS A 11 -37.03 20.16 -21.32
CA CYS A 11 -37.91 21.33 -21.21
C CYS A 11 -39.13 21.25 -22.14
N ASP A 12 -39.29 20.14 -22.86
CA ASP A 12 -40.40 19.83 -23.76
C ASP A 12 -40.72 20.93 -24.79
N THR A 13 -39.67 21.62 -25.25
CA THR A 13 -39.77 22.66 -26.29
C THR A 13 -39.09 22.20 -27.58
N TYR A 14 -39.69 22.56 -28.71
CA TYR A 14 -39.09 22.42 -30.03
C TYR A 14 -38.16 23.61 -30.31
N LYS A 15 -36.86 23.34 -30.50
CA LYS A 15 -35.82 24.34 -30.76
C LYS A 15 -35.05 23.99 -32.03
N ASN A 16 -34.35 24.95 -32.62
CA ASN A 16 -33.59 24.69 -33.84
C ASN A 16 -32.39 23.75 -33.56
N SER A 17 -31.94 23.00 -34.56
CA SER A 17 -30.75 22.15 -34.48
C SER A 17 -29.49 22.83 -33.93
N SER A 18 -29.35 24.15 -34.15
CA SER A 18 -28.26 24.98 -33.59
C SER A 18 -28.29 25.11 -32.07
N GLU A 19 -29.45 24.92 -31.45
CA GLU A 19 -29.65 24.95 -29.99
C GLU A 19 -29.30 23.60 -29.33
N PHE A 20 -28.76 22.64 -30.08
CA PHE A 20 -28.36 21.32 -29.59
C PHE A 20 -26.89 21.04 -29.92
N TYR A 21 -26.21 20.31 -29.04
CA TYR A 21 -24.85 19.86 -29.32
C TYR A 21 -24.83 18.79 -30.41
N ARG A 22 -23.83 18.84 -31.31
CA ARG A 22 -23.61 17.81 -32.33
C ARG A 22 -22.90 16.60 -31.74
N HIS A 23 -23.48 15.41 -31.91
CA HIS A 23 -22.89 14.13 -31.51
C HIS A 23 -22.67 13.24 -32.73
N LYS A 24 -21.41 13.03 -33.08
CA LYS A 24 -21.00 12.22 -34.24
C LYS A 24 -21.41 10.74 -34.15
N ASN A 25 -21.72 10.27 -32.95
CA ASN A 25 -22.00 8.86 -32.67
C ASN A 25 -23.51 8.56 -32.54
N ARG A 26 -24.38 9.51 -32.89
CA ARG A 26 -25.85 9.31 -32.88
C ARG A 26 -26.40 9.37 -34.29
N PRO A 27 -27.41 8.52 -34.62
CA PRO A 27 -27.99 8.48 -35.97
C PRO A 27 -28.56 9.83 -36.41
N GLU A 28 -29.13 10.62 -35.49
CA GLU A 28 -29.67 11.96 -35.75
C GLU A 28 -28.63 13.10 -35.64
N GLY A 29 -27.41 12.79 -35.21
CA GLY A 29 -26.31 13.76 -35.11
C GLY A 29 -26.43 14.83 -34.01
N HIS A 30 -27.49 14.84 -33.21
CA HIS A 30 -27.76 15.87 -32.19
C HIS A 30 -27.99 15.30 -30.78
N ALA A 31 -27.82 16.14 -29.76
CA ALA A 31 -28.09 15.83 -28.36
C ALA A 31 -29.60 15.70 -28.09
N ALA A 32 -29.99 14.96 -27.05
CA ALA A 32 -31.41 14.84 -26.65
C ALA A 32 -31.94 16.07 -25.90
N TYR A 33 -31.04 16.95 -25.44
CA TYR A 33 -31.35 18.14 -24.66
C TYR A 33 -30.73 19.37 -25.32
N CYS A 34 -31.39 20.51 -25.22
CA CYS A 34 -30.84 21.77 -25.72
C CYS A 34 -29.62 22.22 -24.88
N ILE A 35 -28.80 23.08 -25.47
CA ILE A 35 -27.55 23.59 -24.88
C ILE A 35 -27.82 24.24 -23.52
N GLU A 36 -28.90 25.00 -23.39
CA GLU A 36 -29.30 25.62 -22.12
C GLU A 36 -29.60 24.58 -21.05
N CYS A 37 -30.41 23.57 -21.38
CA CYS A 37 -30.73 22.47 -20.48
C CYS A 37 -29.49 21.70 -20.05
N GLU A 38 -28.53 21.50 -20.95
CA GLU A 38 -27.30 20.76 -20.68
C GLU A 38 -26.30 21.56 -19.83
N LYS A 39 -26.23 22.89 -20.03
CA LYS A 39 -25.46 23.82 -19.18
C LYS A 39 -26.10 24.01 -17.81
N ALA A 40 -27.43 24.04 -17.74
CA ALA A 40 -28.19 24.21 -16.51
C ALA A 40 -28.10 22.99 -15.59
N THR A 41 -27.86 21.79 -16.14
CA THR A 41 -27.43 20.70 -15.29
C THR A 41 -26.01 20.98 -14.80
N PRO A 42 -25.78 21.11 -13.48
CA PRO A 42 -24.43 21.04 -12.97
C PRO A 42 -23.91 19.70 -13.47
N ARG A 43 -22.88 19.73 -14.33
CA ARG A 43 -22.14 18.52 -14.68
C ARG A 43 -21.85 17.88 -13.34
N ARG A 44 -22.50 16.75 -13.07
CA ARG A 44 -22.16 15.94 -11.91
C ARG A 44 -20.72 15.52 -12.16
N TYR A 45 -19.76 16.35 -11.75
CA TYR A 45 -18.45 15.85 -11.40
C TYR A 45 -18.76 14.69 -10.48
N ASN A 46 -18.42 13.51 -10.99
CA ASN A 46 -18.76 12.20 -10.48
C ASN A 46 -18.21 12.06 -9.05
N THR A 47 -18.88 12.70 -8.10
CA THR A 47 -18.66 12.59 -6.67
C THR A 47 -19.55 11.45 -6.21
N GLY A 48 -19.15 10.23 -6.60
CA GLY A 48 -19.18 9.14 -5.65
C GLY A 48 -20.09 7.94 -5.88
N LYS A 49 -20.75 7.73 -7.03
CA LYS A 49 -21.51 6.48 -7.24
C LYS A 49 -21.47 5.96 -8.68
N GLY A 50 -20.27 5.56 -9.10
CA GLY A 50 -20.04 4.74 -10.29
C GLY A 50 -18.77 3.94 -10.10
N GLN A 51 -18.88 2.62 -9.95
CA GLN A 51 -17.77 1.69 -9.89
C GLN A 51 -17.02 1.68 -11.23
N ILE A 52 -16.10 2.62 -11.40
CA ILE A 52 -15.06 2.52 -12.41
C ILE A 52 -13.88 1.87 -11.69
N LYS A 53 -13.52 0.63 -12.06
CA LYS A 53 -12.20 0.08 -11.76
C LYS A 53 -11.18 0.90 -12.57
N GLY A 54 -10.85 2.11 -12.09
CA GLY A 54 -9.76 2.90 -12.61
C GLY A 54 -8.43 2.16 -12.44
N PRO A 55 -7.36 2.56 -13.16
CA PRO A 55 -6.03 2.09 -12.83
C PRO A 55 -5.79 2.40 -11.36
N LYS A 56 -5.21 1.45 -10.60
CA LYS A 56 -5.00 1.49 -9.14
C LYS A 56 -4.20 2.73 -8.69
N GLY A 57 -4.80 3.90 -8.75
CA GLY A 57 -4.32 5.17 -8.24
C GLY A 57 -4.67 5.24 -6.76
N LYS A 58 -3.64 5.27 -5.93
CA LYS A 58 -3.72 5.32 -4.47
C LYS A 58 -4.26 6.69 -4.03
N THR A 59 -5.55 6.94 -4.13
CA THR A 59 -6.18 8.07 -3.45
C THR A 59 -7.16 7.52 -2.42
N GLY A 60 -6.59 6.92 -1.37
CA GLY A 60 -7.28 6.85 -0.09
C GLY A 60 -7.53 8.26 0.47
N PRO A 61 -8.35 8.40 1.53
CA PRO A 61 -8.61 9.69 2.15
C PRO A 61 -7.26 10.32 2.50
N THR A 62 -7.13 11.63 2.27
CA THR A 62 -5.95 12.44 2.54
C THR A 62 -5.62 12.38 4.03
N GLY A 63 -4.98 11.28 4.42
CA GLY A 63 -4.50 11.07 5.76
C GLY A 63 -3.55 12.20 6.07
N THR A 64 -3.92 13.01 7.06
CA THR A 64 -3.00 13.91 7.75
C THR A 64 -1.70 13.13 7.97
N ARG A 65 -0.64 13.48 7.22
CA ARG A 65 0.62 12.75 7.30
C ARG A 65 1.07 12.86 8.74
N LYS A 66 1.02 11.74 9.48
CA LYS A 66 1.44 11.69 10.87
C LYS A 66 2.83 12.33 10.97
N PRO A 67 3.08 13.27 11.90
CA PRO A 67 4.36 13.95 12.00
C PRO A 67 5.49 12.91 12.04
N ARG A 68 6.58 13.19 11.31
CA ARG A 68 7.74 12.30 11.28
C ARG A 68 8.25 12.15 12.72
N ARG A 69 8.50 10.91 13.15
CA ARG A 69 9.08 10.67 14.48
C ARG A 69 10.42 11.41 14.60
N PRO A 70 10.73 12.02 15.77
CA PRO A 70 12.03 12.63 16.01
C PRO A 70 13.17 11.68 15.64
N VAL A 71 14.20 12.21 14.99
CA VAL A 71 15.36 11.42 14.59
C VAL A 71 16.19 11.14 15.83
N GLU A 72 16.18 9.90 16.31
CA GLU A 72 17.06 9.46 17.38
C GLU A 72 18.51 9.40 16.87
N ILE A 73 19.42 10.06 17.59
CA ILE A 73 20.87 10.04 17.32
C ILE A 73 21.45 8.82 18.07
N LEU A 74 21.80 7.77 17.33
CA LEU A 74 22.47 6.60 17.87
C LEU A 74 23.97 6.66 17.57
N PRO A 75 24.82 6.01 18.40
CA PRO A 75 26.23 5.83 18.09
C PRO A 75 26.42 5.21 16.70
N LYS A 76 27.53 5.56 16.03
CA LYS A 76 27.87 5.02 14.71
C LYS A 76 27.93 3.49 14.78
N GLY A 77 27.23 2.82 13.87
CA GLY A 77 27.18 1.35 13.83
C GLY A 77 26.13 0.71 14.73
N MET A 78 25.27 1.50 15.39
CA MET A 78 24.13 1.02 16.18
C MET A 78 22.79 1.34 15.49
N LEU A 79 21.80 0.45 15.65
CA LEU A 79 20.45 0.59 15.10
C LEU A 79 19.42 0.10 16.12
N ARG A 80 18.29 0.80 16.20
CA ARG A 80 17.14 0.37 17.00
C ARG A 80 16.21 -0.53 16.19
N CYS A 81 15.90 -1.71 16.72
CA CYS A 81 14.94 -2.62 16.09
C CYS A 81 13.51 -2.08 16.17
N SER A 82 12.79 -2.03 15.05
CA SER A 82 11.42 -1.54 14.99
C SER A 82 10.40 -2.47 15.67
N LYS A 83 10.75 -3.75 15.88
CA LYS A 83 9.92 -4.76 16.55
C LYS A 83 10.21 -4.82 18.06
N CYS A 84 11.41 -5.24 18.48
CA CYS A 84 11.75 -5.38 19.91
C CYS A 84 12.24 -4.10 20.60
N LYS A 85 12.45 -3.00 19.87
CA LYS A 85 12.91 -1.69 20.40
C LYS A 85 14.31 -1.65 21.01
N GLU A 86 15.04 -2.75 21.04
CA GLU A 86 16.44 -2.79 21.48
C GLU A 86 17.38 -2.11 20.49
N VAL A 87 18.42 -1.44 21.01
CA VAL A 87 19.53 -0.89 20.23
C VAL A 87 20.59 -1.98 20.10
N LYS A 88 20.92 -2.35 18.87
CA LYS A 88 21.89 -3.40 18.55
C LYS A 88 22.86 -2.92 17.48
N PRO A 89 24.04 -3.52 17.37
CA PRO A 89 24.97 -3.21 16.31
C PRO A 89 24.42 -3.60 14.92
N THR A 90 24.89 -2.93 13.87
CA THR A 90 24.42 -3.11 12.50
C THR A 90 24.53 -4.56 11.99
N TYR A 91 25.50 -5.34 12.47
CA TYR A 91 25.65 -6.75 12.10
C TYR A 91 24.50 -7.64 12.59
N ASP A 92 23.72 -7.22 13.59
CA ASP A 92 22.50 -7.90 14.03
C ASP A 92 21.30 -7.63 13.12
N PHE A 93 21.48 -6.83 12.07
CA PHE A 93 20.46 -6.51 11.07
C PHE A 93 20.84 -7.10 9.71
N HIS A 94 19.83 -7.34 8.87
CA HIS A 94 20.08 -7.74 7.49
C HIS A 94 20.47 -6.53 6.64
N ARG A 95 21.41 -6.69 5.70
CA ARG A 95 21.69 -5.66 4.70
C ARG A 95 20.47 -5.48 3.79
N HIS A 96 20.13 -4.22 3.50
CA HIS A 96 19.01 -3.86 2.64
C HIS A 96 19.38 -2.63 1.80
N SER A 97 19.98 -2.88 0.63
CA SER A 97 20.51 -1.84 -0.28
C SER A 97 19.46 -0.81 -0.70
N ALA A 98 18.21 -1.22 -0.88
CA ALA A 98 17.13 -0.29 -1.27
C ALA A 98 16.71 0.71 -0.16
N THR A 99 17.25 0.59 1.06
CA THR A 99 16.97 1.57 2.14
C THR A 99 18.07 2.61 2.20
N LYS A 100 17.70 3.88 2.50
CA LYS A 100 18.67 4.98 2.66
C LYS A 100 19.80 4.66 3.67
N ARG A 101 19.51 3.83 4.69
CA ARG A 101 20.47 3.45 5.72
C ARG A 101 21.25 2.16 5.40
N GLY A 102 20.90 1.43 4.34
CA GLY A 102 21.55 0.18 3.94
C GLY A 102 21.24 -1.05 4.81
N TRP A 103 20.38 -0.91 5.83
CA TRP A 103 20.05 -1.96 6.81
C TRP A 103 18.54 -2.08 7.00
N ALA A 104 18.09 -3.30 7.28
CA ALA A 104 16.69 -3.57 7.60
C ALA A 104 16.28 -2.88 8.92
N GLY A 105 15.00 -2.52 9.04
CA GLY A 105 14.47 -1.93 10.27
C GLY A 105 14.27 -2.92 11.42
N GLN A 106 14.37 -4.23 11.17
CA GLN A 106 14.19 -5.29 12.17
C GLN A 106 15.48 -6.10 12.31
N CYS A 107 15.83 -6.49 13.53
CA CYS A 107 16.98 -7.36 13.78
C CYS A 107 16.73 -8.79 13.26
N LYS A 108 17.81 -9.54 13.04
CA LYS A 108 17.80 -10.93 12.55
C LYS A 108 16.90 -11.82 13.40
N LEU A 109 16.94 -11.67 14.73
CA LEU A 109 16.09 -12.42 15.66
C LEU A 109 14.60 -12.12 15.47
N CYS A 110 14.27 -10.84 15.31
CA CYS A 110 12.89 -10.39 15.11
C CYS A 110 12.30 -10.80 13.76
N ARG A 111 13.17 -10.93 12.74
CA ARG A 111 12.82 -11.32 11.37
C ARG A 111 12.86 -12.84 11.16
N ALA A 112 13.61 -13.57 11.98
CA ALA A 112 13.60 -15.02 11.95
C ALA A 112 12.14 -15.49 12.02
N PRO A 113 11.70 -16.39 11.12
CA PRO A 113 10.40 -17.02 11.31
C PRO A 113 10.40 -17.66 12.70
N ALA A 114 9.23 -17.68 13.35
CA ALA A 114 9.07 -18.47 14.55
C ALA A 114 9.65 -19.87 14.25
N PRO A 115 10.51 -20.42 15.13
CA PRO A 115 10.98 -21.77 14.92
C PRO A 115 9.74 -22.63 14.70
N LYS A 116 9.64 -23.34 13.57
CA LYS A 116 8.60 -24.36 13.39
C LYS A 116 8.75 -25.25 14.60
N VAL A 117 7.77 -25.21 15.50
CA VAL A 117 7.94 -25.72 16.86
C VAL A 117 8.22 -27.20 16.73
N ARG A 118 9.49 -27.58 16.89
CA ARG A 118 9.89 -28.97 17.06
C ARG A 118 9.64 -29.23 18.53
N GLU A 119 8.68 -30.10 18.79
CA GLU A 119 8.37 -30.77 20.07
C GLU A 119 9.16 -30.20 21.26
N GLN A 120 8.49 -29.34 22.03
CA GLN A 120 9.05 -28.78 23.27
C GLN A 120 8.79 -29.75 24.42
N ASP A 121 9.72 -29.84 25.36
CA ASP A 121 9.46 -30.49 26.63
C ASP A 121 8.63 -29.59 27.57
N LYS A 122 8.26 -30.12 28.75
CA LYS A 122 7.57 -29.37 29.81
C LYS A 122 8.36 -28.17 30.37
N TYR A 123 9.62 -28.00 29.98
CA TYR A 123 10.52 -26.94 30.44
C TYR A 123 10.88 -25.93 29.33
N GLY A 124 10.30 -26.06 28.13
CA GLY A 124 10.55 -25.16 27.00
C GLY A 124 11.88 -25.39 26.27
N ASN A 125 12.50 -26.56 26.44
CA ASN A 125 13.68 -26.95 25.68
C ASN A 125 13.30 -27.53 24.32
N PHE A 126 14.14 -27.30 23.31
CA PHE A 126 13.92 -27.78 21.95
C PHE A 126 14.78 -29.01 21.65
N ARG A 127 14.20 -30.02 21.01
CA ARG A 127 14.93 -31.22 20.57
C ARG A 127 15.87 -30.92 19.40
N CYS A 128 17.16 -31.12 19.59
CA CYS A 128 18.16 -30.99 18.51
C CYS A 128 17.98 -32.13 17.49
N THR A 129 17.77 -31.82 16.21
CA THR A 129 17.61 -32.86 15.17
C THR A 129 18.92 -33.53 14.73
N LYS A 130 20.07 -33.05 15.21
CA LYS A 130 21.37 -33.69 14.93
C LYS A 130 21.78 -34.69 16.00
N CYS A 131 21.50 -34.42 17.27
CA CYS A 131 21.92 -35.28 18.39
C CYS A 131 20.78 -35.79 19.25
N GLY A 132 19.52 -35.40 18.99
CA GLY A 132 18.34 -35.85 19.74
C GLY A 132 18.19 -35.24 21.14
N VAL A 133 19.20 -34.54 21.66
CA VAL A 133 19.19 -33.93 23.00
C VAL A 133 18.34 -32.66 23.02
N PHE A 134 17.58 -32.47 24.11
CA PHE A 134 16.84 -31.23 24.39
C PHE A 134 17.78 -30.15 24.89
N LYS A 135 17.72 -28.95 24.29
CA LYS A 135 18.52 -27.81 24.74
C LYS A 135 17.69 -26.52 24.79
N SER A 136 18.11 -25.57 25.62
CA SER A 136 17.45 -24.27 25.73
C SER A 136 17.63 -23.43 24.46
N CYS A 137 16.70 -22.51 24.20
CA CYS A 137 16.76 -21.61 23.03
C CYS A 137 18.11 -20.87 22.94
N GLU A 138 18.64 -20.42 24.07
CA GLU A 138 19.91 -19.69 24.17
C GLU A 138 21.10 -20.52 23.64
N SER A 139 21.11 -21.82 23.92
CA SER A 139 22.18 -22.74 23.46
C SER A 139 22.14 -23.05 21.96
N PHE A 140 21.00 -22.89 21.28
CA PHE A 140 20.88 -23.15 19.84
C PHE A 140 21.53 -22.05 18.98
N TYR A 141 21.63 -20.82 19.50
CA TYR A 141 22.13 -19.67 18.74
C TYR A 141 23.63 -19.39 18.92
N ILE A 142 24.29 -20.02 19.91
CA ILE A 142 25.74 -19.83 20.14
C ILE A 142 26.59 -20.42 18.99
N HIS A 143 26.14 -21.49 18.36
CA HIS A 143 26.93 -22.21 17.34
C HIS A 143 27.02 -21.54 15.95
N LYS A 144 26.33 -20.43 15.69
CA LYS A 144 26.48 -19.70 14.40
C LYS A 144 27.61 -18.65 14.40
N ASN A 145 28.18 -18.32 15.55
CA ASN A 145 29.14 -17.21 15.68
C ASN A 145 30.60 -17.61 16.01
N TYR A 146 30.95 -18.91 16.01
CA TYR A 146 32.32 -19.39 16.33
C TYR A 146 33.08 -19.98 15.12
N LYS A 147 32.95 -19.39 13.93
CA LYS A 147 33.90 -19.63 12.82
C LYS A 147 34.43 -18.30 12.28
N ASN A 148 35.17 -17.57 13.11
CA ASN A 148 36.22 -16.61 12.70
C ASN A 148 37.00 -16.08 13.90
N SER A 149 37.61 -17.00 14.66
CA SER A 149 38.69 -16.67 15.60
C SER A 149 39.63 -17.88 15.65
N GLY A 150 40.27 -18.15 14.51
CA GLY A 150 41.43 -19.02 14.42
C GLY A 150 42.65 -18.13 14.30
N PHE A 151 43.56 -18.27 15.26
CA PHE A 151 44.94 -17.82 15.21
C PHE A 151 45.66 -18.30 13.94
#